data_AF-C5T5S6-F1
#
_entry.id   AF-C5T5S6-F1
#
_cell.length_a   1.000
_cell.length_b   1.000
_cell.length_c   1.000
_cell.angle_alpha   90.00
_cell.angle_beta   90.00
_cell.angle_gamma   90.00
#
_symmetry.space_group_name_H-M   'P 1'
#
loop_
_entity.id
_entity.type
_entity.pdbx_description
1 polymer ?
#
loop_
_entity_poly.entity_id
_entity_poly.type
_entity_poly.pdbx_seq_one_letter_code
_entity_poly.pdbx_strand_id
1 'polypeptide(L)' 'MKKKQTGGTIIGFILGVLVGLGGALAVAVYVTKVPVPFLNKGGARSADQDAAEAQKNKNWDPNALLQGKNPARPAAPAAS' A
#
# COMPACT_ATOMS: atom_id res chain seq x y z
N MET A 1 4.85 67.19 1.11
CA MET A 1 5.63 65.94 1.18
C MET A 1 4.69 64.76 0.87
N LYS A 2 4.93 64.00 -0.21
CA LYS A 2 4.04 62.89 -0.62
C LYS A 2 4.38 61.63 0.19
N LYS A 3 3.43 61.14 1.01
CA LYS A 3 3.58 59.88 1.75
C LYS A 3 3.53 58.71 0.77
N LYS A 4 4.63 57.97 0.62
CA LYS A 4 4.64 56.73 -0.16
C LYS A 4 3.92 55.65 0.65
N GLN A 5 2.71 55.28 0.25
CA GLN A 5 1.91 54.25 0.91
C GLN A 5 2.45 52.86 0.52
N THR A 6 3.27 52.26 1.39
CA THR A 6 3.87 50.92 1.24
C THR A 6 3.02 49.81 1.89
N GLY A 7 1.69 49.95 1.91
CA GLY A 7 0.81 49.06 2.68
C GLY A 7 0.43 47.74 2.00
N GLY A 8 0.54 47.63 0.67
CA GLY A 8 0.01 46.48 -0.07
C GLY A 8 0.85 45.20 0.06
N THR A 9 2.18 45.31 0.15
CA THR A 9 3.08 44.14 0.12
C THR A 9 2.96 43.26 1.35
N ILE A 10 2.81 43.85 2.54
CA ILE A 10 2.67 43.09 3.80
C ILE A 10 1.37 42.29 3.80
N ILE A 11 0.27 42.90 3.34
CA ILE A 11 -1.03 42.24 3.22
C ILE A 11 -0.96 41.09 2.20
N GLY A 12 -0.33 41.34 1.05
CA GLY A 12 -0.09 40.30 0.04
C GLY A 12 0.77 39.14 0.56
N PHE A 13 1.78 39.45 1.38
CA PHE A 13 2.61 38.43 2.02
C PHE A 13 1.81 37.56 2.99
N ILE A 14 0.98 38.16 3.84
CA ILE A 14 0.12 37.41 4.78
C ILE A 14 -0.86 36.52 4.02
N LEU A 15 -1.51 37.04 2.98
CA LEU A 15 -2.40 36.25 2.12
C LEU A 15 -1.64 35.09 1.45
N GLY A 16 -0.44 35.34 0.94
CA GLY A 16 0.41 34.31 0.35
C GLY A 16 0.76 33.19 1.34
N VAL A 17 1.11 33.55 2.59
CA VAL A 17 1.40 32.56 3.65
C VAL A 17 0.16 31.73 3.98
N LEU A 18 -1.02 32.34 4.09
CA LEU A 18 -2.26 31.62 4.39
C LEU A 18 -2.64 30.64 3.28
N VAL A 19 -2.59 31.09 2.02
CA VAL A 19 -2.88 30.23 0.86
C VAL A 19 -1.84 29.13 0.73
N GLY A 20 -0.55 29.47 0.91
CA GLY A 20 0.54 28.51 0.83
C GLY A 20 0.46 27.43 1.90
N LEU A 21 0.18 27.81 3.15
CA LEU A 21 0.03 26.87 4.26
C LEU A 21 -1.16 25.92 4.04
N GLY A 22 -2.30 26.46 3.61
CA GLY A 22 -3.48 25.66 3.26
C GLY A 22 -3.19 24.67 2.11
N GLY A 23 -2.56 25.15 1.04
CA GLY A 23 -2.19 24.33 -0.12
C GLY A 23 -1.20 23.22 0.25
N ALA A 24 -0.18 23.52 1.05
CA ALA A 24 0.80 22.53 1.50
C ALA A 24 0.16 21.40 2.30
N LEU A 25 -0.75 21.73 3.24
CA LEU A 25 -1.47 20.72 4.02
C LEU A 25 -2.37 19.86 3.14
N ALA A 26 -3.08 20.45 2.17
CA ALA A 26 -3.94 19.70 1.24
C ALA A 26 -3.12 18.69 0.42
N VAL A 27 -1.98 19.10 -0.13
CA VAL A 27 -1.08 18.22 -0.90
C VAL A 27 -0.53 17.10 -0.02
N ALA A 28 -0.11 17.40 1.21
CA ALA A 28 0.42 16.39 2.14
C ALA A 28 -0.61 15.30 2.45
N VAL A 29 -1.86 15.68 2.70
CA VAL A 29 -2.95 14.71 2.91
C VAL A 29 -3.24 13.90 1.65
N TYR A 30 -3.23 14.53 0.47
CA TYR A 30 -3.47 13.83 -0.79
C TYR A 30 -2.41 12.76 -1.04
N VAL A 31 -1.12 13.12 -0.98
CA VAL A 31 0.01 12.21 -1.23
C VAL A 31 0.02 11.06 -0.22
N THR A 32 -0.26 11.31 1.05
CA THR A 32 -0.27 10.26 2.08
C THR A 32 -1.44 9.29 1.97
N LYS A 33 -2.53 9.69 1.29
CA LYS A 33 -3.67 8.81 0.96
C LYS A 33 -3.50 8.07 -0.36
N VAL A 34 -2.49 8.40 -1.17
CA VAL A 34 -2.17 7.61 -2.35
C VAL A 34 -1.74 6.22 -1.89
N PRO A 35 -2.47 5.16 -2.28
CA PRO A 35 -2.10 3.81 -1.93
C PRO A 35 -0.77 3.48 -2.60
N VAL A 36 0.26 3.18 -1.81
CA VAL A 36 1.54 2.72 -2.33
C VAL A 36 1.37 1.22 -2.63
N PRO A 37 1.38 0.80 -3.91
CA PRO A 37 0.89 -0.51 -4.35
C PRO A 37 1.69 -1.72 -3.81
N PHE A 38 2.84 -1.47 -3.19
CA PHE A 38 3.69 -2.50 -2.56
C PHE A 38 3.87 -2.28 -1.07
N LEU A 39 3.26 -1.23 -0.50
CA LEU A 39 3.31 -0.98 0.93
C LEU A 39 2.11 -1.68 1.56
N ASN A 40 2.33 -2.92 1.97
CA ASN A 40 1.34 -3.69 2.71
C ASN A 40 1.23 -3.08 4.13
N LYS A 41 0.48 -1.98 4.27
CA LYS A 41 0.04 -1.42 5.56
C LYS A 41 -1.08 -2.30 6.17
N GLY A 42 -0.99 -3.61 5.99
CA GLY A 42 -1.69 -4.52 6.87
C GLY A 42 -1.13 -4.27 8.25
N GLY A 43 -1.89 -3.55 9.09
CA GLY A 43 -1.61 -3.51 10.52
C GLY A 43 -1.36 -4.94 10.99
N ALA A 44 -0.50 -5.08 12.02
CA ALA A 44 -0.07 -6.36 12.59
C ALA A 44 -1.06 -7.48 12.28
N ARG A 45 -0.65 -8.40 11.38
CA ARG A 45 -1.41 -9.58 10.94
C ARG A 45 -2.26 -10.06 12.13
N SER A 46 -3.58 -10.00 12.01
CA SER A 46 -4.41 -10.39 13.16
C SER A 46 -4.23 -11.88 13.43
N ALA A 47 -4.31 -12.30 14.69
CA ALA A 47 -4.15 -13.71 15.05
C ALA A 47 -5.13 -14.62 14.29
N ASP A 48 -6.31 -14.12 13.95
CA ASP A 48 -7.29 -14.82 13.12
C ASP A 48 -6.83 -15.00 11.67
N GLN A 49 -6.14 -14.01 11.10
CA GLN A 49 -5.56 -14.10 9.76
C GLN A 49 -4.40 -15.11 9.73
N ASP A 50 -3.55 -15.11 10.76
CA ASP A 50 -2.46 -16.08 10.88
C ASP A 50 -2.98 -17.52 11.03
N ALA A 51 -4.03 -17.72 11.82
CA ALA A 51 -4.67 -19.03 11.97
C ALA A 51 -5.30 -19.50 10.65
N ALA A 52 -5.96 -18.60 9.90
CA ALA A 52 -6.53 -18.92 8.59
C ALA A 52 -5.46 -19.24 7.54
N GLU A 53 -4.36 -18.48 7.50
CA GLU A 53 -3.22 -18.75 6.62
C GLU A 53 -2.49 -20.04 7.00
N ALA A 54 -2.30 -20.32 8.30
CA ALA A 54 -1.72 -21.56 8.78
C ALA A 54 -2.56 -22.77 8.36
N GLN A 55 -3.89 -22.68 8.41
CA GLN A 55 -4.77 -23.74 7.91
C GLN A 55 -4.67 -23.89 6.38
N LYS A 56 -4.62 -22.80 5.64
CA LYS A 56 -4.44 -22.82 4.18
C LYS A 56 -3.11 -23.44 3.76
N ASN A 57 -2.04 -23.19 4.52
CA ASN A 57 -0.70 -23.70 4.26
C ASN A 57 -0.59 -25.21 4.52
N LYS A 58 -1.37 -25.78 5.45
CA LYS A 58 -1.38 -27.24 5.70
C LYS A 58 -1.87 -28.05 4.49
N ASN A 59 -2.82 -27.51 3.74
CA ASN A 59 -3.41 -28.16 2.58
C ASN A 59 -2.85 -27.61 1.26
N TRP A 60 -1.78 -26.83 1.31
CA TRP A 60 -1.18 -26.24 0.13
C TRP A 60 -0.25 -27.24 -0.56
N ASP A 61 -0.52 -27.48 -1.83
CA ASP A 61 0.30 -28.33 -2.68
C ASP A 61 0.93 -27.50 -3.81
N PRO A 62 2.26 -27.29 -3.78
CA PRO A 62 2.97 -26.54 -4.81
C PRO A 62 2.85 -27.18 -6.21
N ASN A 63 2.60 -28.49 -6.27
CA ASN A 63 2.57 -29.27 -7.49
C ASN A 63 1.15 -29.64 -7.93
N ALA A 64 0.12 -29.03 -7.33
CA ALA A 64 -1.28 -29.29 -7.68
C ALA A 64 -1.58 -29.08 -9.18
N LEU A 65 -0.87 -28.14 -9.83
CA LEU A 65 -0.98 -27.89 -11.26
C LEU A 65 -0.34 -29.02 -12.12
N LEU A 66 0.67 -29.70 -11.59
CA LEU A 66 1.33 -30.83 -12.24
C LEU A 66 0.53 -32.13 -12.10
N GLN A 67 -0.32 -32.23 -11.09
CA GLN A 67 -1.21 -33.37 -10.86
C GLN A 67 -2.45 -33.38 -11.75
N GLY A 68 -2.51 -32.53 -12.79
CA GLY A 68 -3.65 -32.38 -13.68
C GLY A 68 -4.24 -33.72 -14.14
N LYS A 69 -5.50 -34.00 -13.75
CA LYS A 69 -6.50 -34.95 -14.28
C LYS A 69 -6.07 -36.39 -14.65
N ASN A 70 -4.82 -36.78 -14.48
CA ASN A 70 -4.34 -38.12 -14.71
C ASN A 70 -3.29 -38.45 -13.64
N PRO A 71 -3.65 -39.17 -12.57
CA PRO A 71 -2.64 -39.64 -11.62
C PRO A 71 -1.64 -40.48 -12.41
N ALA A 72 -0.37 -40.06 -12.42
CA ALA A 72 0.69 -40.88 -12.96
C ALA A 72 0.64 -42.22 -12.21
N ARG A 73 0.26 -43.29 -12.93
CA ARG A 73 0.21 -44.65 -12.40
C ARG A 73 1.57 -44.92 -11.74
N PRO A 74 1.61 -45.36 -10.47
CA PRO A 74 2.86 -45.75 -9.83
C PRO A 74 3.58 -46.73 -10.76
N ALA A 75 4.85 -46.42 -11.11
CA ALA A 75 5.66 -47.34 -11.88
C ALA A 75 5.79 -48.64 -11.06
N ALA A 76 5.43 -49.77 -11.67
CA ALA A 76 5.58 -51.07 -11.03
C ALA A 76 7.06 -51.29 -10.67
N PRO A 77 7.36 -51.90 -9.52
CA PRO A 77 8.74 -52.15 -9.13
C PRO A 77 9.40 -53.03 -10.21
N ALA A 78 10.58 -52.61 -10.65
CA ALA A 78 11.40 -53.40 -11.56
C ALA A 78 11.74 -54.72 -10.86
N ALA A 79 11.27 -55.83 -11.43
CA ALA A 79 11.68 -57.17 -11.00
C ALA A 79 13.17 -57.35 -11.35
N SER A 80 13.96 -57.81 -10.37
CA SER A 80 15.34 -58.25 -10.60
C SER A 80 15.38 -59.59 -11.31
#